data_AF-A0A2H0XWF6-F1
#
_entry.id   AF-A0A2H0XWF6-F1
#
_cell.length_a   1.000
_cell.length_b   1.000
_cell.length_c   1.000
_cell.angle_alpha   90.00
_cell.angle_beta   90.00
_cell.angle_gamma   90.00
#
_symmetry.space_group_name_H-M   'P 1'
#
loop_
_entity.id
_entity.type
_entity.pdbx_description
1 polymer ?
#
loop_
_entity_poly.entity_id
_entity_poly.type
_entity_poly.pdbx_seq_one_letter_code
_entity_poly.pdbx_strand_id
1 'polypeptide(L)'
;MLANDHWFDNNRQADFDVKIVRDEIPLYSVSAAFMLDDSTGYIFLNRFSGTTSTEVEQALRRLSGEGMQRLIFDLRGNSGGFLEQAVEITDKFIGGRQKIVYTQGRISSANEEFYSGHAEPYENIPLVILINRGSASASEIVAGAVQDLDRGIIVGETSFGKGLVQRQYPLRDGSAVRVTVARYYTPSGRLIQRPYDGKIEDYYDTFSEDNRDSLLAVKDSLENRPLFKTTSGRTVYGGGGITPDYAVKYDRVLNKETYKLLGHSSRVIFEYAADYVKKNKDLAKDRKNFYRKYEVSNKDFEAFKKAAKGKISDLDLTQIEKDKEYLKILIKAEIARSYWGYDEYYRILRLSDNQVSAGTKYLSEARQILQTSR
;
A
#
# COMPACT_ATOMS: atom_id res chain seq x y z
N MET A 1 -4.22 18.11 -29.40
CA MET A 1 -4.01 19.56 -29.19
C MET A 1 -2.65 19.76 -28.55
N LEU A 2 -1.75 20.47 -29.23
CA LEU A 2 -0.44 20.87 -28.68
C LEU A 2 -0.66 21.95 -27.63
N ALA A 3 0.00 21.84 -26.47
CA ALA A 3 0.09 22.95 -25.52
C ALA A 3 1.39 23.69 -25.84
N ASN A 4 1.27 24.95 -26.26
CA ASN A 4 2.41 25.86 -26.39
C ASN A 4 2.44 26.70 -25.11
N ASP A 5 3.29 26.32 -24.16
CA ASP A 5 3.53 27.08 -22.94
C ASP A 5 4.92 27.72 -23.02
N HIS A 6 5.03 29.00 -22.65
CA HIS A 6 6.31 29.69 -22.51
C HIS A 6 6.93 29.35 -21.16
N TRP A 7 8.14 28.79 -21.16
CA TRP A 7 8.85 28.34 -19.97
C TRP A 7 10.02 29.28 -19.64
N PHE A 8 10.17 29.60 -18.36
CA PHE A 8 11.26 30.43 -17.86
C PHE A 8 12.35 29.57 -17.22
N ASP A 9 13.60 29.78 -17.64
CA ASP A 9 14.78 29.24 -16.96
C ASP A 9 15.29 30.23 -15.91
N ASN A 10 15.30 29.82 -14.64
CA ASN A 10 15.82 30.60 -13.52
C ASN A 10 17.35 30.80 -13.57
N ASN A 11 18.06 30.20 -14.53
CA ASN A 11 19.52 30.29 -14.69
C ASN A 11 19.97 30.77 -16.10
N ARG A 12 19.34 31.83 -16.63
CA ARG A 12 19.79 32.65 -17.80
C ARG A 12 20.31 31.87 -19.03
N GLN A 13 19.47 31.71 -20.04
CA GLN A 13 19.71 32.21 -21.42
C GLN A 13 18.46 32.01 -22.30
N ALA A 14 17.70 33.10 -22.49
CA ALA A 14 16.56 33.26 -23.40
C ALA A 14 15.38 32.29 -23.24
N ASP A 15 14.17 32.80 -23.53
CA ASP A 15 12.98 31.97 -23.64
C ASP A 15 13.20 30.93 -24.75
N PHE A 16 12.78 29.69 -24.51
CA PHE A 16 12.85 28.62 -25.51
C PHE A 16 11.50 27.94 -25.67
N ASP A 17 11.17 27.62 -26.92
CA ASP A 17 9.92 26.93 -27.24
C ASP A 17 10.06 25.44 -26.96
N VAL A 18 9.21 24.91 -26.07
CA VAL A 18 9.08 23.48 -25.82
C VAL A 18 7.78 23.00 -26.45
N LYS A 19 7.90 22.12 -27.44
CA LYS A 19 6.73 21.42 -28.01
C LYS A 19 6.42 20.19 -27.17
N ILE A 20 5.50 20.31 -26.23
CA ILE A 20 5.01 19.18 -25.42
C ILE A 20 3.84 18.52 -26.15
N VAL A 21 3.99 17.24 -26.47
CA VAL A 21 2.86 16.42 -26.91
C VAL A 21 2.10 16.00 -25.67
N ARG A 22 0.79 16.30 -25.61
CA ARG A 22 -0.06 15.77 -24.55
C ARG A 22 -0.06 14.26 -24.65
N ASP A 23 0.31 13.62 -23.55
CA ASP A 23 0.24 12.18 -23.36
C ASP A 23 -0.47 11.90 -22.04
N GLU A 24 -1.08 10.73 -21.93
CA GLU A 24 -1.61 10.28 -20.65
C GLU A 24 -0.42 9.92 -19.74
N ILE A 25 -0.37 10.49 -18.54
CA ILE A 25 0.61 10.04 -17.54
C ILE A 25 0.04 8.76 -16.93
N PRO A 26 0.60 7.57 -17.20
CA PRO A 26 0.07 6.34 -16.65
C PRO A 26 0.19 6.38 -15.13
N LEU A 27 -0.96 6.34 -14.45
CA LEU A 27 -1.03 6.23 -13.00
C LEU A 27 -0.94 4.76 -12.61
N TYR A 28 0.29 4.28 -12.41
CA TYR A 28 0.56 2.92 -11.97
C TYR A 28 -0.05 2.64 -10.59
N SER A 29 -0.66 1.47 -10.49
CA SER A 29 -1.25 0.94 -9.27
C SER A 29 -0.21 0.25 -8.39
N VAL A 30 0.72 -0.48 -9.03
CA VAL A 30 1.88 -1.07 -8.38
C VAL A 30 2.96 0.01 -8.23
N SER A 31 3.19 0.45 -7.00
CA SER A 31 4.20 1.50 -6.71
C SER A 31 5.62 0.97 -6.74
N ALA A 32 5.78 -0.31 -6.38
CA ALA A 32 7.06 -1.01 -6.40
C ALA A 32 6.87 -2.52 -6.36
N ALA A 33 7.80 -3.24 -6.99
CA ALA A 33 7.93 -4.69 -6.86
C ALA A 33 9.41 -5.10 -6.85
N PHE A 34 9.86 -5.82 -5.82
CA PHE A 34 11.27 -6.21 -5.71
C PHE A 34 11.46 -7.43 -4.80
N MET A 35 12.57 -8.13 -4.98
CA MET A 35 13.03 -9.15 -4.03
C MET A 35 13.56 -8.47 -2.75
N LEU A 36 13.02 -8.85 -1.59
CA LEU A 36 13.46 -8.43 -0.25
C LEU A 36 14.71 -9.19 0.19
N ASP A 37 14.76 -10.47 -0.16
CA ASP A 37 15.87 -11.40 0.05
C ASP A 37 15.94 -12.37 -1.15
N ASP A 38 16.77 -13.40 -1.11
CA ASP A 38 16.96 -14.34 -2.23
C ASP A 38 15.71 -15.15 -2.60
N SER A 39 14.65 -15.11 -1.80
CA SER A 39 13.44 -15.94 -1.95
C SER A 39 12.11 -15.17 -1.78
N THR A 40 12.13 -14.01 -1.13
CA THR A 40 10.92 -13.25 -0.78
C THR A 40 10.68 -12.11 -1.77
N GLY A 41 9.61 -12.21 -2.55
CA GLY A 41 9.10 -11.10 -3.33
C GLY A 41 8.30 -10.14 -2.46
N TYR A 42 8.29 -8.87 -2.85
CA TYR A 42 7.47 -7.83 -2.25
C TYR A 42 6.80 -7.02 -3.34
N ILE A 43 5.50 -6.79 -3.21
CA ILE A 43 4.73 -5.91 -4.11
C ILE A 43 3.97 -4.90 -3.27
N PHE A 44 4.12 -3.61 -3.58
CA PHE A 44 3.35 -2.54 -2.95
C PHE A 44 2.29 -2.00 -3.90
N LEU A 45 1.02 -2.26 -3.58
CA LEU A 45 -0.12 -1.85 -4.38
C LEU A 45 -0.87 -0.70 -3.69
N ASN A 46 -0.94 0.46 -4.35
CA ASN A 46 -1.48 1.68 -3.72
C ASN A 46 -2.96 2.00 -4.08
N ARG A 47 -3.51 1.36 -5.13
CA ARG A 47 -4.90 1.55 -5.60
C ARG A 47 -5.36 0.38 -6.46
N PHE A 48 -6.64 0.36 -6.81
CA PHE A 48 -7.22 -0.55 -7.81
C PHE A 48 -7.83 0.26 -8.97
N SER A 49 -7.06 0.44 -10.04
CA SER A 49 -7.45 1.06 -11.32
C SER A 49 -7.64 -0.01 -12.41
N GLY A 50 -8.06 0.39 -13.62
CA GLY A 50 -8.45 -0.56 -14.68
C GLY A 50 -7.34 -1.51 -15.15
N THR A 51 -6.07 -1.20 -14.88
CA THR A 51 -4.91 -2.00 -15.31
C THR A 51 -4.25 -2.77 -14.16
N THR A 52 -4.76 -2.69 -12.94
CA THR A 52 -4.04 -3.16 -11.74
C THR A 52 -3.70 -4.65 -11.78
N SER A 53 -4.64 -5.50 -12.17
CA SER A 53 -4.45 -6.96 -12.26
C SER A 53 -3.33 -7.32 -13.25
N THR A 54 -3.25 -6.59 -14.36
CA THR A 54 -2.16 -6.74 -15.35
C THR A 54 -0.82 -6.31 -14.77
N GLU A 55 -0.76 -5.18 -14.06
CA GLU A 55 0.47 -4.72 -13.40
C GLU A 55 0.96 -5.71 -12.33
N VAL A 56 0.03 -6.26 -11.53
CA VAL A 56 0.34 -7.29 -10.52
C VAL A 56 0.85 -8.57 -11.20
N GLU A 57 0.23 -9.01 -12.29
CA GLU A 57 0.70 -10.17 -13.07
C GLU A 57 2.12 -9.96 -13.59
N GLN A 58 2.43 -8.79 -14.13
CA GLN A 58 3.77 -8.45 -14.60
C GLN A 58 4.80 -8.47 -13.46
N ALA A 59 4.43 -7.92 -12.30
CA ALA A 59 5.27 -7.94 -11.11
C ALA A 59 5.52 -9.38 -10.62
N LEU A 60 4.49 -10.21 -10.53
CA LEU A 60 4.60 -11.61 -10.11
C LEU A 60 5.48 -12.43 -11.06
N ARG A 61 5.31 -12.27 -12.38
CA ARG A 61 6.14 -12.93 -13.39
C ARG A 61 7.60 -12.54 -13.27
N ARG A 62 7.87 -11.23 -13.15
CA ARG A 62 9.23 -10.72 -12.98
C ARG A 62 9.88 -11.28 -11.71
N LEU A 63 9.21 -11.17 -10.57
CA LEU A 63 9.74 -11.65 -9.29
C LEU A 63 9.95 -13.18 -9.31
N SER A 64 9.08 -13.94 -9.97
CA SER A 64 9.27 -15.38 -10.15
C SER A 64 10.50 -15.69 -10.99
N GLY A 65 10.75 -14.93 -12.06
CA GLY A 65 11.99 -15.02 -12.84
C GLY A 65 13.25 -14.64 -12.05
N GLU A 66 13.10 -13.81 -11.01
CA GLU A 66 14.16 -13.46 -10.05
C GLU A 66 14.32 -14.50 -8.91
N GLY A 67 13.52 -15.58 -8.90
CA GLY A 67 13.63 -16.66 -7.92
C GLY A 67 12.67 -16.56 -6.72
N MET A 68 11.61 -15.75 -6.81
CA MET A 68 10.58 -15.66 -5.77
C MET A 68 9.95 -17.01 -5.44
N GLN A 69 9.88 -17.33 -4.14
CA GLN A 69 9.25 -18.53 -3.60
C GLN A 69 8.14 -18.21 -2.58
N ARG A 70 8.05 -16.95 -2.14
CA ARG A 70 7.10 -16.47 -1.13
C ARG A 70 6.89 -14.96 -1.31
N LEU A 71 5.74 -14.45 -0.93
CA LEU A 71 5.32 -13.08 -1.24
C LEU A 71 4.83 -12.33 0.00
N ILE A 72 5.31 -11.10 0.15
CA ILE A 72 4.65 -10.06 0.95
C ILE A 72 3.89 -9.12 0.01
N PHE A 73 2.58 -9.06 0.17
CA PHE A 73 1.69 -8.20 -0.62
C PHE A 73 1.19 -7.04 0.23
N ASP A 74 1.67 -5.84 -0.03
CA ASP A 74 1.44 -4.67 0.81
C ASP A 74 0.27 -3.83 0.28
N LEU A 75 -0.83 -3.82 1.04
CA LEU A 75 -2.05 -3.07 0.79
C LEU A 75 -2.23 -1.91 1.78
N ARG A 76 -1.20 -1.58 2.57
CA ARG A 76 -1.27 -0.49 3.56
C ARG A 76 -1.49 0.85 2.85
N GLY A 77 -2.45 1.62 3.37
CA GLY A 77 -2.82 2.93 2.82
C GLY A 77 -3.57 2.88 1.48
N ASN A 78 -3.94 1.69 0.99
CA ASN A 78 -4.69 1.52 -0.25
C ASN A 78 -6.20 1.60 0.01
N SER A 79 -6.82 2.72 -0.38
CA SER A 79 -8.25 2.99 -0.17
C SER A 79 -9.20 2.19 -1.09
N GLY A 80 -8.65 1.33 -1.94
CA GLY A 80 -9.38 0.44 -2.83
C GLY A 80 -9.48 0.97 -4.25
N GLY A 81 -10.64 0.74 -4.88
CA GLY A 81 -10.89 1.05 -6.28
C GLY A 81 -11.84 0.01 -6.90
N PHE A 82 -11.59 -0.42 -8.12
CA PHE A 82 -12.48 -1.35 -8.84
C PHE A 82 -12.53 -2.73 -8.17
N LEU A 83 -13.77 -3.24 -8.00
CA LEU A 83 -14.02 -4.53 -7.35
C LEU A 83 -13.52 -5.68 -8.21
N GLU A 84 -13.73 -5.58 -9.51
CA GLU A 84 -13.35 -6.57 -10.52
C GLU A 84 -11.83 -6.82 -10.47
N GLN A 85 -11.06 -5.74 -10.27
CA GLN A 85 -9.60 -5.83 -10.13
C GLN A 85 -9.19 -6.52 -8.84
N ALA A 86 -9.95 -6.34 -7.74
CA ALA A 86 -9.74 -7.12 -6.52
C ALA A 86 -9.99 -8.60 -6.74
N VAL A 87 -11.08 -8.95 -7.45
CA VAL A 87 -11.41 -10.34 -7.79
C VAL A 87 -10.30 -10.97 -8.62
N GLU A 88 -9.89 -10.33 -9.71
CA GLU A 88 -8.82 -10.84 -10.59
C GLU A 88 -7.48 -11.01 -9.85
N ILE A 89 -7.11 -10.08 -8.96
CA ILE A 89 -5.88 -10.20 -8.16
C ILE A 89 -5.99 -11.34 -7.15
N THR A 90 -7.17 -11.53 -6.55
CA THR A 90 -7.36 -12.59 -5.54
C THR A 90 -7.33 -13.97 -6.20
N ASP A 91 -7.91 -14.10 -7.41
CA ASP A 91 -7.92 -15.33 -8.22
C ASP A 91 -6.49 -15.85 -8.50
N LYS A 92 -5.51 -14.96 -8.65
CA LYS A 92 -4.08 -15.33 -8.81
C LYS A 92 -3.52 -16.19 -7.68
N PHE A 93 -4.12 -16.10 -6.49
CA PHE A 93 -3.65 -16.80 -5.31
C PHE A 93 -4.58 -17.96 -4.93
N ILE A 94 -5.81 -18.03 -5.45
CA ILE A 94 -6.80 -19.01 -4.98
C ILE A 94 -7.09 -20.01 -6.08
N GLY A 95 -6.67 -21.26 -5.85
CA GLY A 95 -6.94 -22.36 -6.78
C GLY A 95 -8.39 -22.84 -6.76
N GLY A 96 -8.80 -23.41 -7.89
CA GLY A 96 -10.13 -24.00 -8.05
C GLY A 96 -11.26 -22.98 -8.05
N ARG A 97 -12.50 -23.45 -7.89
CA ARG A 97 -13.70 -22.59 -7.87
C ARG A 97 -14.13 -22.29 -6.44
N GLN A 98 -13.61 -21.21 -5.88
CA GLN A 98 -13.92 -20.74 -4.52
C GLN A 98 -14.53 -19.34 -4.58
N LYS A 99 -15.48 -19.05 -3.68
CA LYS A 99 -16.11 -17.73 -3.63
C LYS A 99 -15.08 -16.73 -3.09
N ILE A 100 -14.87 -15.62 -3.79
CA ILE A 100 -13.96 -14.53 -3.38
C ILE A 100 -14.74 -13.45 -2.61
N VAL A 101 -15.87 -13.03 -3.17
CA VAL A 101 -16.73 -11.99 -2.60
C VAL A 101 -18.12 -12.14 -3.17
N TYR A 102 -19.14 -11.73 -2.42
CA TYR A 102 -20.49 -11.60 -2.94
C TYR A 102 -21.17 -10.34 -2.41
N THR A 103 -22.16 -9.86 -3.15
CA THR A 103 -22.93 -8.66 -2.82
C THR A 103 -24.38 -9.01 -2.54
N GLN A 104 -25.00 -8.29 -1.61
CA GLN A 104 -26.43 -8.36 -1.35
C GLN A 104 -26.99 -6.94 -1.26
N GLY A 105 -27.89 -6.63 -2.18
CA GLY A 105 -28.61 -5.36 -2.26
C GLY A 105 -30.11 -5.53 -1.99
N ARG A 106 -30.84 -4.42 -2.07
CA ARG A 106 -32.31 -4.43 -1.91
C ARG A 106 -33.03 -5.04 -3.11
N ILE A 107 -32.38 -5.04 -4.27
CA ILE A 107 -32.91 -5.58 -5.54
C ILE A 107 -32.01 -6.70 -6.02
N SER A 108 -32.60 -7.69 -6.70
CA SER A 108 -31.87 -8.87 -7.19
C SER A 108 -30.73 -8.53 -8.13
N SER A 109 -30.87 -7.50 -8.96
CA SER A 109 -29.83 -7.04 -9.90
C SER A 109 -28.61 -6.39 -9.24
N ALA A 110 -28.61 -6.23 -7.91
CA ALA A 110 -27.48 -5.77 -7.12
C ALA A 110 -26.80 -6.92 -6.35
N ASN A 111 -27.31 -8.15 -6.49
CA ASN A 111 -26.72 -9.35 -5.94
C ASN A 111 -25.81 -9.98 -6.98
N GLU A 112 -24.53 -10.13 -6.64
CA GLU A 112 -23.51 -10.69 -7.51
C GLU A 112 -22.62 -11.62 -6.68
N GLU A 113 -22.12 -12.67 -7.31
CA GLU A 113 -21.16 -13.59 -6.68
C GLU A 113 -19.93 -13.71 -7.58
N PHE A 114 -18.76 -13.55 -6.98
CA PHE A 114 -17.48 -13.59 -7.67
C PHE A 114 -16.68 -14.78 -7.16
N TYR A 115 -16.12 -15.54 -8.10
CA TYR A 115 -15.42 -16.78 -7.84
C TYR A 115 -14.03 -16.75 -8.43
N SER A 116 -13.10 -17.46 -7.80
CA SER A 116 -11.87 -17.89 -8.45
C SER A 116 -12.17 -18.96 -9.52
N GLY A 117 -11.22 -19.20 -10.41
CA GLY A 117 -11.37 -20.25 -11.41
C GLY A 117 -10.20 -20.42 -12.39
N HIS A 118 -9.22 -19.52 -12.39
CA HIS A 118 -8.05 -19.66 -13.23
C HIS A 118 -6.94 -20.42 -12.49
N ALA A 119 -6.36 -21.42 -13.16
CA ALA A 119 -5.19 -22.10 -12.64
C ALA A 119 -3.96 -21.19 -12.78
N GLU A 120 -3.38 -20.79 -11.66
CA GLU A 120 -2.32 -19.78 -11.60
C GLU A 120 -1.08 -20.34 -10.86
N PRO A 121 0.15 -19.98 -11.29
CA PRO A 121 1.37 -20.56 -10.72
C PRO A 121 1.63 -20.10 -9.27
N TYR A 122 0.90 -19.08 -8.80
CA TYR A 122 1.08 -18.47 -7.50
C TYR A 122 0.12 -19.01 -6.44
N GLU A 123 -0.71 -20.00 -6.75
CA GLU A 123 -1.66 -20.60 -5.79
C GLU A 123 -0.97 -21.23 -4.56
N ASN A 124 0.30 -21.63 -4.70
CA ASN A 124 0.99 -22.46 -3.71
C ASN A 124 2.21 -21.80 -3.06
N ILE A 125 2.44 -20.51 -3.31
CA ILE A 125 3.51 -19.77 -2.64
C ILE A 125 3.02 -19.20 -1.30
N PRO A 126 3.80 -19.24 -0.21
CA PRO A 126 3.42 -18.60 1.04
C PRO A 126 3.14 -17.10 0.84
N LEU A 127 2.00 -16.63 1.36
CA LEU A 127 1.50 -15.29 1.16
C LEU A 127 1.24 -14.62 2.51
N VAL A 128 1.82 -13.44 2.69
CA VAL A 128 1.50 -12.52 3.79
C VAL A 128 0.97 -11.23 3.18
N ILE A 129 -0.18 -10.75 3.64
CA ILE A 129 -0.75 -9.46 3.23
C ILE A 129 -0.59 -8.46 4.37
N LEU A 130 -0.03 -7.28 4.05
CA LEU A 130 0.05 -6.17 5.00
C LEU A 130 -1.15 -5.24 4.82
N ILE A 131 -1.85 -4.93 5.91
CA ILE A 131 -2.96 -3.97 5.94
C ILE A 131 -2.78 -2.96 7.07
N ASN A 132 -3.45 -1.83 6.94
CA ASN A 132 -3.61 -0.88 8.04
C ASN A 132 -4.94 -0.14 7.95
N ARG A 133 -5.15 0.84 8.84
CA ARG A 133 -6.37 1.68 8.86
C ARG A 133 -6.75 2.29 7.50
N GLY A 134 -5.78 2.55 6.62
CA GLY A 134 -6.01 3.11 5.28
C GLY A 134 -6.36 2.07 4.21
N SER A 135 -6.24 0.78 4.51
CA SER A 135 -6.68 -0.30 3.63
C SER A 135 -8.20 -0.36 3.62
N ALA A 136 -8.84 -0.13 2.48
CA ALA A 136 -10.30 -0.07 2.37
C ALA A 136 -10.84 -0.74 1.10
N SER A 137 -12.12 -1.13 1.13
CA SER A 137 -12.88 -1.58 -0.04
C SER A 137 -12.20 -2.74 -0.79
N ALA A 138 -11.72 -2.52 -2.02
CA ALA A 138 -11.03 -3.55 -2.81
C ALA A 138 -9.85 -4.21 -2.06
N SER A 139 -9.08 -3.44 -1.26
CA SER A 139 -8.02 -3.99 -0.41
C SER A 139 -8.56 -4.98 0.63
N GLU A 140 -9.74 -4.69 1.19
CA GLU A 140 -10.40 -5.52 2.20
C GLU A 140 -11.03 -6.76 1.57
N ILE A 141 -11.43 -6.71 0.29
CA ILE A 141 -11.87 -7.88 -0.48
C ILE A 141 -10.70 -8.85 -0.65
N VAL A 142 -9.53 -8.38 -1.11
CA VAL A 142 -8.35 -9.24 -1.28
C VAL A 142 -7.91 -9.83 0.06
N ALA A 143 -7.75 -8.99 1.09
CA ALA A 143 -7.32 -9.45 2.41
C ALA A 143 -8.35 -10.40 3.06
N GLY A 144 -9.64 -10.08 2.96
CA GLY A 144 -10.72 -10.89 3.53
C GLY A 144 -10.85 -12.25 2.86
N ALA A 145 -10.77 -12.32 1.53
CA ALA A 145 -10.83 -13.58 0.80
C ALA A 145 -9.61 -14.47 1.10
N VAL A 146 -8.41 -13.89 1.11
CA VAL A 146 -7.18 -14.62 1.44
C VAL A 146 -7.20 -15.13 2.88
N GLN A 147 -7.77 -14.38 3.82
CA GLN A 147 -7.91 -14.80 5.22
C GLN A 147 -8.96 -15.91 5.38
N ASP A 148 -10.16 -15.72 4.83
CA ASP A 148 -11.30 -16.64 4.99
C ASP A 148 -11.07 -18.01 4.36
N LEU A 149 -10.34 -18.03 3.25
CA LEU A 149 -9.99 -19.25 2.53
C LEU A 149 -8.68 -19.87 3.02
N ASP A 150 -8.11 -19.34 4.11
CA ASP A 150 -6.83 -19.79 4.66
C ASP A 150 -5.71 -19.84 3.59
N ARG A 151 -5.76 -18.89 2.65
CA ARG A 151 -4.75 -18.80 1.61
C ARG A 151 -3.49 -18.11 2.11
N GLY A 152 -3.60 -17.22 3.10
CA GLY A 152 -2.46 -16.48 3.61
C GLY A 152 -2.72 -15.88 4.98
N ILE A 153 -1.72 -15.15 5.46
CA ILE A 153 -1.75 -14.49 6.77
C ILE A 153 -1.86 -12.98 6.60
N ILE A 154 -2.74 -12.37 7.39
CA ILE A 154 -2.93 -10.93 7.42
C ILE A 154 -2.15 -10.32 8.59
N VAL A 155 -1.31 -9.32 8.33
CA VAL A 155 -0.45 -8.68 9.34
C VAL A 155 -0.62 -7.16 9.30
N GLY A 156 -0.57 -6.51 10.46
CA GLY A 156 -0.57 -5.05 10.56
C GLY A 156 -1.66 -4.51 11.47
N GLU A 157 -2.47 -3.58 10.99
CA GLU A 157 -3.53 -2.94 11.77
C GLU A 157 -4.89 -3.22 11.13
N THR A 158 -5.97 -3.18 11.93
CA THR A 158 -7.33 -3.37 11.43
C THR A 158 -7.61 -2.40 10.28
N SER A 159 -8.23 -2.93 9.22
CA SER A 159 -8.57 -2.13 8.04
C SER A 159 -9.73 -1.16 8.29
N PHE A 160 -10.02 -0.33 7.29
CA PHE A 160 -10.95 0.77 7.40
C PHE A 160 -12.39 0.36 7.77
N GLY A 161 -12.89 -0.73 7.18
CA GLY A 161 -14.23 -1.25 7.39
C GLY A 161 -15.27 -0.72 6.40
N LYS A 162 -14.96 -0.66 5.10
CA LYS A 162 -15.92 -0.27 4.06
C LYS A 162 -16.46 -1.53 3.37
N GLY A 163 -17.65 -1.95 3.80
CA GLY A 163 -18.40 -3.10 3.29
C GLY A 163 -19.53 -2.72 2.30
N LEU A 164 -19.44 -1.56 1.64
CA LEU A 164 -20.49 -1.00 0.78
C LEU A 164 -20.07 -0.97 -0.68
N VAL A 165 -21.00 -1.33 -1.57
CA VAL A 165 -20.85 -1.25 -3.02
C VAL A 165 -21.61 -0.05 -3.54
N GLN A 166 -20.90 0.81 -4.27
CA GLN A 166 -21.44 2.02 -4.85
C GLN A 166 -21.43 1.91 -6.38
N ARG A 167 -22.53 2.28 -7.03
CA ARG A 167 -22.62 2.37 -8.49
C ARG A 167 -22.82 3.83 -8.91
N GLN A 168 -22.24 4.19 -10.04
CA GLN A 168 -22.37 5.52 -10.63
C GLN A 168 -23.51 5.52 -11.66
N TYR A 169 -24.44 6.45 -11.50
CA TYR A 169 -25.57 6.65 -12.40
C TYR A 169 -25.41 8.00 -13.12
N PRO A 170 -25.21 8.01 -14.45
CA PRO A 170 -25.10 9.26 -15.19
C PRO A 170 -26.43 10.01 -15.21
N LEU A 171 -26.35 11.33 -15.18
CA LEU A 171 -27.48 12.25 -15.30
C LEU A 171 -27.47 12.92 -16.69
N ARG A 172 -28.62 13.46 -17.09
CA ARG A 172 -28.82 14.05 -18.43
C ARG A 172 -27.94 15.27 -18.71
N ASP A 173 -27.51 15.96 -17.67
CA ASP A 173 -26.64 17.15 -17.73
C ASP A 173 -25.14 16.81 -17.78
N GLY A 174 -24.78 15.52 -17.85
CA GLY A 174 -23.40 15.05 -17.85
C GLY A 174 -22.79 14.86 -16.46
N SER A 175 -23.51 15.22 -15.40
CA SER A 175 -23.12 14.88 -14.02
C SER A 175 -23.44 13.40 -13.72
N ALA A 176 -23.09 12.93 -12.52
CA ALA A 176 -23.42 11.58 -12.09
C ALA A 176 -23.65 11.50 -10.58
N VAL A 177 -24.51 10.58 -10.15
CA VAL A 177 -24.74 10.27 -8.73
C VAL A 177 -24.12 8.93 -8.40
N ARG A 178 -23.40 8.86 -7.27
CA ARG A 178 -22.93 7.59 -6.70
C ARG A 178 -23.89 7.11 -5.64
N VAL A 179 -24.53 5.97 -5.88
CA VAL A 179 -25.53 5.40 -4.98
C VAL A 179 -24.98 4.10 -4.40
N THR A 180 -25.09 3.93 -3.08
CA THR A 180 -24.83 2.64 -2.43
C THR A 180 -25.96 1.68 -2.76
N VAL A 181 -25.66 0.60 -3.47
CA VAL A 181 -26.67 -0.35 -3.97
C VAL A 181 -26.67 -1.69 -3.24
N ALA A 182 -25.55 -2.05 -2.63
CA ALA A 182 -25.38 -3.31 -1.94
C ALA A 182 -24.35 -3.23 -0.80
N ARG A 183 -24.40 -4.24 0.06
CA ARG A 183 -23.29 -4.61 0.94
C ARG A 183 -22.50 -5.74 0.27
N TYR A 184 -21.20 -5.82 0.52
CA TYR A 184 -20.43 -7.00 0.16
C TYR A 184 -20.03 -7.80 1.40
N TYR A 185 -19.79 -9.08 1.16
CA TYR A 185 -19.52 -10.09 2.16
C TYR A 185 -18.32 -10.91 1.70
N THR A 186 -17.47 -11.24 2.66
CA THR A 186 -16.31 -12.13 2.49
C THR A 186 -16.77 -13.59 2.35
N PRO A 187 -15.90 -14.53 1.94
CA PRO A 187 -16.27 -15.94 1.71
C PRO A 187 -16.92 -16.62 2.92
N SER A 188 -16.49 -16.30 4.14
CA SER A 188 -17.09 -16.82 5.37
C SER A 188 -18.42 -16.14 5.76
N GLY A 189 -18.92 -15.23 4.91
CA GLY A 189 -20.18 -14.51 5.12
C GLY A 189 -20.06 -13.28 6.01
N ARG A 190 -18.84 -12.77 6.24
CA ARG A 190 -18.62 -11.62 7.13
C ARG A 190 -19.00 -10.33 6.40
N LEU A 191 -19.95 -9.58 6.97
CA LEU A 191 -20.09 -8.16 6.67
C LEU A 191 -19.02 -7.40 7.45
N ILE A 192 -18.05 -6.83 6.75
CA ILE A 192 -16.93 -6.13 7.38
C ILE A 192 -17.21 -4.64 7.63
N GLN A 193 -18.37 -4.13 7.18
CA GLN A 193 -18.77 -2.74 7.35
C GLN A 193 -18.68 -2.33 8.83
N ARG A 194 -17.87 -1.32 9.12
CA ARG A 194 -17.81 -0.71 10.45
C ARG A 194 -19.12 0.04 10.71
N PRO A 195 -19.74 -0.11 11.90
CA PRO A 195 -20.94 0.63 12.24
C PRO A 195 -20.66 2.13 12.24
N TYR A 196 -21.66 2.89 11.82
CA TYR A 196 -21.72 4.34 11.98
C TYR A 196 -23.18 4.65 12.36
N ASP A 197 -23.36 5.52 13.34
CA ASP A 197 -24.63 5.89 14.00
C ASP A 197 -25.48 6.87 13.17
N GLY A 198 -25.42 6.73 11.84
CA GLY A 198 -26.25 7.49 10.91
C GLY A 198 -25.63 8.79 10.41
N LYS A 199 -24.51 9.25 10.99
CA LYS A 199 -23.70 10.34 10.43
C LYS A 199 -22.50 9.76 9.70
N ILE A 200 -22.35 10.16 8.44
CA ILE A 200 -21.24 9.67 7.61
C ILE A 200 -19.93 10.36 7.99
N GLU A 201 -20.02 11.53 8.62
CA GLU A 201 -18.91 12.30 9.16
C GLU A 201 -18.19 11.51 10.25
N ASP A 202 -18.93 10.94 11.21
CA ASP A 202 -18.38 10.14 12.31
C ASP A 202 -17.59 8.91 11.81
N TYR A 203 -17.96 8.38 10.64
CA TYR A 203 -17.24 7.29 9.97
C TYR A 203 -15.85 7.71 9.45
N TYR A 204 -15.67 8.99 9.08
CA TYR A 204 -14.38 9.53 8.60
C TYR A 204 -13.60 10.25 9.69
N ASP A 205 -14.27 10.94 10.62
CA ASP A 205 -13.63 11.73 11.69
C ASP A 205 -12.85 10.83 12.66
N THR A 206 -13.40 9.64 12.95
CA THR A 206 -12.74 8.64 13.80
C THR A 206 -11.47 8.04 13.19
N PHE A 207 -11.20 8.25 11.89
CA PHE A 207 -10.03 7.68 11.21
C PHE A 207 -8.69 8.12 11.83
N SER A 208 -8.64 9.34 12.36
CA SER A 208 -7.42 9.94 12.94
C SER A 208 -7.26 9.66 14.44
N GLU A 209 -8.26 9.04 15.08
CA GLU A 209 -8.20 8.75 16.51
C GLU A 209 -7.22 7.61 16.79
N ASP A 210 -6.19 7.89 17.60
CA ASP A 210 -5.15 6.92 17.97
C ASP A 210 -5.71 5.66 18.67
N ASN A 211 -6.92 5.74 19.22
CA ASN A 211 -7.59 4.66 19.92
C ASN A 211 -8.67 3.94 19.11
N ARG A 212 -8.95 4.36 17.85
CA ARG A 212 -10.00 3.76 17.00
C ARG A 212 -9.90 2.24 16.91
N ASP A 213 -8.67 1.73 16.87
CA ASP A 213 -8.33 0.31 16.77
C ASP A 213 -7.15 -0.06 17.71
N SER A 214 -6.97 0.63 18.85
CA SER A 214 -5.89 0.28 19.80
C SER A 214 -6.03 -1.17 20.25
N LEU A 215 -4.93 -1.89 20.51
CA LEU A 215 -4.98 -3.32 20.89
C LEU A 215 -5.89 -3.61 22.12
N LEU A 216 -6.12 -2.61 22.98
CA LEU A 216 -7.08 -2.66 24.09
C LEU A 216 -8.53 -2.46 23.60
N ALA A 217 -8.77 -1.48 22.72
CA ALA A 217 -10.05 -1.32 22.02
C ALA A 217 -10.35 -2.50 21.06
N VAL A 218 -9.35 -3.21 20.55
CA VAL A 218 -9.51 -4.44 19.77
C VAL A 218 -10.00 -5.56 20.68
N LYS A 219 -9.46 -5.76 21.89
CA LYS A 219 -10.04 -6.75 22.81
C LYS A 219 -11.49 -6.41 23.19
N ASP A 220 -11.75 -5.17 23.61
CA ASP A 220 -13.09 -4.75 24.05
C ASP A 220 -14.10 -4.64 22.88
N SER A 221 -13.64 -4.31 21.66
CA SER A 221 -14.50 -4.30 20.46
C SER A 221 -14.69 -5.69 19.87
N LEU A 222 -13.72 -6.62 19.98
CA LEU A 222 -13.85 -7.99 19.46
C LEU A 222 -14.87 -8.81 20.26
N GLU A 223 -15.03 -8.57 21.57
CA GLU A 223 -16.00 -9.29 22.40
C GLU A 223 -17.45 -9.14 21.90
N ASN A 224 -17.78 -8.02 21.25
CA ASN A 224 -19.11 -7.74 20.73
C ASN A 224 -19.22 -7.85 19.20
N ARG A 225 -18.14 -8.21 18.50
CA ARG A 225 -18.14 -8.35 17.04
C ARG A 225 -18.65 -9.73 16.62
N PRO A 226 -19.45 -9.82 15.53
CA PRO A 226 -19.89 -11.10 15.00
C PRO A 226 -18.71 -12.03 14.67
N LEU A 227 -18.76 -13.24 15.22
CA LEU A 227 -17.75 -14.29 15.07
C LEU A 227 -18.08 -15.18 13.87
N PHE A 228 -17.05 -15.48 13.09
CA PHE A 228 -17.09 -16.39 11.95
C PHE A 228 -15.87 -17.30 11.96
N LYS A 229 -15.83 -18.23 11.02
CA LYS A 229 -14.74 -19.20 10.88
C LYS A 229 -14.18 -19.15 9.46
N THR A 230 -12.86 -19.22 9.34
CA THR A 230 -12.20 -19.52 8.08
C THR A 230 -12.50 -20.96 7.67
N THR A 231 -12.13 -21.33 6.45
CA THR A 231 -12.35 -22.69 5.90
C THR A 231 -11.72 -23.78 6.79
N SER A 232 -10.59 -23.50 7.42
CA SER A 232 -9.85 -24.38 8.34
C SER A 232 -10.19 -24.13 9.82
N GLY A 233 -11.18 -23.28 10.12
CA GLY A 233 -11.71 -23.10 11.47
C GLY A 233 -11.04 -22.02 12.34
N ARG A 234 -10.14 -21.18 11.79
CA ARG A 234 -9.62 -20.01 12.52
C ARG A 234 -10.73 -19.01 12.79
N THR A 235 -10.71 -18.35 13.95
CA THR A 235 -11.70 -17.34 14.30
C THR A 235 -11.43 -16.05 13.55
N VAL A 236 -12.46 -15.52 12.89
CA VAL A 236 -12.44 -14.24 12.17
C VAL A 236 -13.68 -13.42 12.49
N TYR A 237 -13.63 -12.11 12.27
CA TYR A 237 -14.63 -11.17 12.79
C TYR A 237 -15.27 -10.33 11.68
N GLY A 238 -16.57 -10.02 11.81
CA GLY A 238 -17.29 -9.01 11.01
C GLY A 238 -17.38 -7.65 11.74
N GLY A 239 -17.95 -6.63 11.11
CA GLY A 239 -18.41 -5.39 11.77
C GLY A 239 -17.36 -4.31 12.08
N GLY A 240 -16.20 -4.28 11.43
CA GLY A 240 -15.15 -3.30 11.77
C GLY A 240 -13.91 -3.31 10.90
N GLY A 241 -14.01 -3.78 9.65
CA GLY A 241 -12.87 -4.11 8.79
C GLY A 241 -12.30 -5.50 9.03
N ILE A 242 -11.32 -5.84 8.23
CA ILE A 242 -10.47 -7.02 8.36
C ILE A 242 -9.55 -6.80 9.56
N THR A 243 -9.78 -7.59 10.60
CA THR A 243 -8.85 -7.72 11.72
C THR A 243 -7.67 -8.60 11.28
N PRO A 244 -6.42 -8.15 11.42
CA PRO A 244 -5.26 -8.95 11.05
C PRO A 244 -5.15 -10.19 11.94
N ASP A 245 -4.58 -11.27 11.41
CA ASP A 245 -4.21 -12.45 12.21
C ASP A 245 -3.14 -12.08 13.24
N TYR A 246 -2.20 -11.21 12.83
CA TYR A 246 -1.16 -10.67 13.69
C TYR A 246 -1.19 -9.15 13.69
N ALA A 247 -1.64 -8.59 14.81
CA ALA A 247 -1.68 -7.16 15.00
C ALA A 247 -0.26 -6.61 15.30
N VAL A 248 0.19 -5.67 14.48
CA VAL A 248 1.50 -5.03 14.57
C VAL A 248 1.30 -3.54 14.31
N LYS A 249 1.43 -2.71 15.35
CA LYS A 249 1.34 -1.25 15.21
C LYS A 249 2.55 -0.72 14.43
N TYR A 250 2.33 0.24 13.55
CA TYR A 250 3.45 0.97 12.95
C TYR A 250 4.11 1.83 14.03
N ASP A 251 5.38 1.58 14.34
CA ASP A 251 6.07 2.14 15.50
C ASP A 251 6.71 3.52 15.23
N ARG A 252 6.73 3.97 13.98
CA ARG A 252 7.37 5.21 13.60
C ARG A 252 6.42 6.39 13.74
N VAL A 253 6.64 7.18 14.79
CA VAL A 253 6.00 8.46 15.01
C VAL A 253 7.01 9.57 14.70
N LEU A 254 6.70 10.41 13.72
CA LEU A 254 7.54 11.54 13.32
C LEU A 254 7.09 12.82 14.01
N ASN A 255 8.04 13.72 14.24
CA ASN A 255 7.71 15.03 14.78
C ASN A 255 7.07 15.94 13.73
N LYS A 256 6.37 16.99 14.20
CA LYS A 256 5.63 17.93 13.35
C LYS A 256 6.51 18.62 12.30
N GLU A 257 7.75 18.96 12.66
CA GLU A 257 8.68 19.64 11.75
C GLU A 257 9.19 18.68 10.67
N THR A 258 9.35 17.39 10.98
CA THR A 258 9.59 16.36 9.97
C THR A 258 8.42 16.24 9.01
N TYR A 259 7.17 16.22 9.49
CA TYR A 259 6.00 16.21 8.58
C TYR A 259 5.94 17.46 7.70
N LYS A 260 6.22 18.63 8.26
CA LYS A 260 6.34 19.89 7.52
C LYS A 260 7.39 19.78 6.42
N LEU A 261 8.57 19.27 6.73
CA LEU A 261 9.65 19.03 5.77
C LEU A 261 9.23 18.07 4.65
N LEU A 262 8.57 16.95 4.98
CA LEU A 262 8.14 15.94 4.00
C LEU A 262 7.00 16.42 3.11
N GLY A 263 6.07 17.22 3.65
CA GLY A 263 4.93 17.77 2.91
C GLY A 263 5.21 19.07 2.16
N HIS A 264 6.40 19.66 2.33
CA HIS A 264 6.72 20.95 1.71
C HIS A 264 6.87 20.85 0.20
N SER A 265 6.31 21.82 -0.53
CA SER A 265 6.31 21.85 -2.01
C SER A 265 7.70 21.95 -2.63
N SER A 266 8.70 22.43 -1.89
CA SER A 266 10.11 22.48 -2.33
C SER A 266 10.77 21.10 -2.45
N ARG A 267 10.16 20.03 -1.89
CA ARG A 267 10.64 18.65 -2.01
C ARG A 267 12.15 18.50 -1.73
N VAL A 268 12.63 19.12 -0.66
CA VAL A 268 14.07 19.29 -0.37
C VAL A 268 14.85 17.97 -0.41
N ILE A 269 14.30 16.88 0.11
CA ILE A 269 15.00 15.58 0.12
C ILE A 269 15.30 15.10 -1.30
N PHE A 270 14.32 15.24 -2.22
CA PHE A 270 14.46 14.91 -3.62
C PHE A 270 15.51 15.80 -4.31
N GLU A 271 15.44 17.12 -4.13
CA GLU A 271 16.42 18.06 -4.69
C GLU A 271 17.85 17.77 -4.17
N TYR A 272 17.98 17.56 -2.86
CA TYR A 272 19.25 17.25 -2.23
C TYR A 272 19.86 15.96 -2.79
N ALA A 273 19.06 14.89 -2.89
CA ALA A 273 19.51 13.62 -3.45
C ALA A 273 19.92 13.77 -4.93
N ALA A 274 19.16 14.51 -5.73
CA ALA A 274 19.48 14.76 -7.14
C ALA A 274 20.83 15.49 -7.32
N ASP A 275 21.17 16.42 -6.43
CA ASP A 275 22.48 17.08 -6.45
C ASP A 275 23.59 16.22 -5.84
N TYR A 276 23.26 15.39 -4.85
CA TYR A 276 24.19 14.44 -4.25
C TYR A 276 24.69 13.43 -5.28
N VAL A 277 23.79 12.86 -6.10
CA VAL A 277 24.16 11.85 -7.10
C VAL A 277 25.03 12.39 -8.24
N LYS A 278 24.86 13.67 -8.62
CA LYS A 278 25.72 14.32 -9.63
C LYS A 278 27.18 14.37 -9.19
N LYS A 279 27.42 14.52 -7.88
CA LYS A 279 28.75 14.64 -7.26
C LYS A 279 29.34 13.29 -6.86
N ASN A 280 28.52 12.25 -6.73
CA ASN A 280 28.92 10.94 -6.19
C ASN A 280 28.65 9.78 -7.15
N LYS A 281 28.82 9.99 -8.46
CA LYS A 281 28.47 9.03 -9.53
C LYS A 281 29.04 7.62 -9.32
N ASP A 282 30.20 7.50 -8.68
CA ASP A 282 30.84 6.21 -8.41
C ASP A 282 30.04 5.31 -7.46
N LEU A 283 29.18 5.88 -6.60
CA LEU A 283 28.29 5.10 -5.73
C LEU A 283 27.29 4.24 -6.53
N ALA A 284 26.96 4.64 -7.76
CA ALA A 284 26.06 3.88 -8.62
C ALA A 284 26.68 2.58 -9.17
N LYS A 285 28.02 2.47 -9.17
CA LYS A 285 28.74 1.34 -9.78
C LYS A 285 28.59 0.04 -9.00
N ASP A 286 28.35 0.13 -7.70
CA ASP A 286 28.21 -1.05 -6.82
C ASP A 286 26.93 -1.00 -6.00
N ARG A 287 25.84 -1.37 -6.68
CA ARG A 287 24.50 -1.41 -6.09
C ARG A 287 24.41 -2.33 -4.86
N LYS A 288 25.14 -3.45 -4.85
CA LYS A 288 25.09 -4.41 -3.73
C LYS A 288 25.76 -3.83 -2.47
N ASN A 289 26.93 -3.19 -2.62
CA ASN A 289 27.57 -2.51 -1.49
C ASN A 289 26.80 -1.26 -1.07
N PHE A 290 26.13 -0.54 -1.98
CA PHE A 290 25.25 0.57 -1.62
C PHE A 290 24.16 0.12 -0.62
N TYR A 291 23.45 -0.97 -0.90
CA TYR A 291 22.43 -1.46 0.04
C TYR A 291 23.02 -1.87 1.38
N ARG A 292 24.11 -2.66 1.36
CA ARG A 292 24.67 -3.30 2.56
C ARG A 292 25.52 -2.40 3.44
N LYS A 293 26.21 -1.41 2.86
CA LYS A 293 27.30 -0.69 3.54
C LYS A 293 27.18 0.83 3.48
N TYR A 294 26.52 1.38 2.46
CA TYR A 294 26.39 2.82 2.36
C TYR A 294 25.35 3.33 3.34
N GLU A 295 25.75 4.34 4.13
CA GLU A 295 24.88 5.08 5.04
C GLU A 295 25.13 6.58 4.82
N VAL A 296 24.07 7.37 4.95
CA VAL A 296 24.19 8.83 4.85
C VAL A 296 24.97 9.33 6.07
N SER A 297 26.15 9.88 5.81
CA SER A 297 27.05 10.33 6.88
C SER A 297 26.45 11.49 7.68
N ASN A 298 26.91 11.69 8.93
CA ASN A 298 26.50 12.86 9.71
C ASN A 298 26.85 14.17 8.99
N LYS A 299 27.99 14.22 8.28
CA LYS A 299 28.38 15.37 7.47
C LYS A 299 27.37 15.67 6.36
N ASP A 300 26.93 14.63 5.65
CA ASP A 300 25.94 14.78 4.58
C ASP A 300 24.58 15.19 5.15
N PHE A 301 24.20 14.64 6.30
CA PHE A 301 22.99 15.02 7.01
C PHE A 301 23.00 16.50 7.45
N GLU A 302 24.13 17.02 7.97
CA GLU A 302 24.26 18.45 8.28
C GLU A 302 24.15 19.33 7.01
N ALA A 303 24.74 18.91 5.91
CA ALA A 303 24.61 19.60 4.63
C ALA A 303 23.15 19.60 4.14
N PHE A 304 22.42 18.50 4.32
CA PHE A 304 20.99 18.41 4.05
C PHE A 304 20.18 19.37 4.92
N LYS A 305 20.43 19.43 6.24
CA LYS A 305 19.74 20.37 7.14
C LYS A 305 19.95 21.82 6.71
N LYS A 306 21.16 22.19 6.28
CA LYS A 306 21.45 23.53 5.74
C LYS A 306 20.65 23.81 4.46
N ALA A 307 20.56 22.84 3.55
CA ALA A 307 19.74 22.96 2.35
C ALA A 307 18.25 23.11 2.68
N ALA A 308 17.75 22.34 3.65
CA ALA A 308 16.37 22.40 4.13
C ALA A 308 16.04 23.77 4.73
N LYS A 309 16.89 24.30 5.61
CA LYS A 309 16.70 25.64 6.20
C LYS A 309 16.71 26.76 5.15
N GLY A 310 17.51 26.61 4.09
CA GLY A 310 17.55 27.58 2.98
C GLY A 310 16.26 27.60 2.15
N LYS A 311 15.51 26.48 2.11
CA LYS A 311 14.27 26.34 1.34
C LYS A 311 13.01 26.51 2.20
N ILE A 312 13.11 26.24 3.50
CA ILE A 312 12.03 26.29 4.48
C ILE A 312 12.56 27.12 5.66
N SER A 313 12.42 28.44 5.57
CA SER A 313 13.06 29.39 6.48
C SER A 313 12.62 29.23 7.94
N ASP A 314 11.38 28.78 8.16
CA ASP A 314 10.75 28.57 9.47
C ASP A 314 10.86 27.11 9.96
N LEU A 315 11.69 26.27 9.33
CA LEU A 315 11.94 24.88 9.79
C LEU A 315 12.80 24.88 11.06
N ASP A 316 12.34 24.20 12.12
CA ASP A 316 13.15 24.00 13.34
C ASP A 316 14.09 22.79 13.18
N LEU A 317 15.38 23.08 12.98
CA LEU A 317 16.41 22.07 12.78
C LEU A 317 16.66 21.21 14.02
N THR A 318 16.30 21.69 15.21
CA THR A 318 16.47 20.92 16.46
C THR A 318 15.41 19.83 16.59
N GLN A 319 14.21 20.05 16.04
CA GLN A 319 13.17 19.03 16.04
C GLN A 319 13.47 17.95 15.00
N ILE A 320 13.86 18.30 13.77
CA ILE A 320 14.16 17.28 12.76
C ILE A 320 15.35 16.39 13.13
N GLU A 321 16.28 16.87 13.98
CA GLU A 321 17.38 16.06 14.52
C GLU A 321 16.86 14.84 15.31
N LYS A 322 15.69 14.95 15.95
CA LYS A 322 15.07 13.83 16.68
C LYS A 322 14.70 12.66 15.77
N ASP A 323 14.43 12.92 14.49
CA ASP A 323 14.08 11.92 13.48
C ASP A 323 15.24 11.62 12.52
N LYS A 324 16.48 12.00 12.91
CA LYS A 324 17.68 11.92 12.07
C LYS A 324 17.90 10.58 11.40
N GLU A 325 17.80 9.49 12.14
CA GLU A 325 18.08 8.15 11.60
C GLU A 325 17.07 7.77 10.51
N TYR A 326 15.81 8.17 10.66
CA TYR A 326 14.81 7.99 9.61
C TYR A 326 15.04 8.92 8.41
N LEU A 327 15.38 10.19 8.65
CA LEU A 327 15.68 11.12 7.56
C LEU A 327 16.91 10.67 6.74
N LYS A 328 17.92 10.08 7.38
CA LYS A 328 19.05 9.45 6.66
C LYS A 328 18.59 8.30 5.79
N ILE A 329 17.66 7.46 6.25
CA ILE A 329 17.05 6.38 5.44
C ILE A 329 16.29 6.97 4.24
N LEU A 330 15.52 8.03 4.43
CA LEU A 330 14.81 8.71 3.34
C LEU A 330 15.76 9.34 2.32
N ILE A 331 16.84 9.99 2.77
CA ILE A 331 17.88 10.53 1.88
C ILE A 331 18.54 9.37 1.11
N LYS A 332 18.89 8.26 1.78
CA LYS A 332 19.44 7.06 1.13
C LYS A 332 18.47 6.51 0.07
N ALA A 333 17.17 6.49 0.38
CA ALA A 333 16.13 6.04 -0.54
C ALA A 333 16.01 6.96 -1.77
N GLU A 334 15.99 8.28 -1.59
CA GLU A 334 15.96 9.25 -2.71
C GLU A 334 17.25 9.23 -3.54
N ILE A 335 18.40 8.95 -2.93
CA ILE A 335 19.66 8.70 -3.65
C ILE A 335 19.52 7.45 -4.53
N ALA A 336 19.03 6.33 -3.97
CA ALA A 336 18.82 5.10 -4.73
C ALA A 336 17.79 5.28 -5.84
N ARG A 337 16.72 6.04 -5.58
CA ARG A 337 15.75 6.44 -6.61
C ARG A 337 16.41 7.15 -7.77
N SER A 338 17.28 8.10 -7.45
CA SER A 338 17.98 8.90 -8.46
C SER A 338 18.95 8.07 -9.31
N TYR A 339 19.50 6.98 -8.76
CA TYR A 339 20.36 6.06 -9.51
C TYR A 339 19.61 4.97 -10.28
N TRP A 340 18.56 4.40 -9.69
CA TRP A 340 18.00 3.12 -10.14
C TRP A 340 16.47 3.06 -10.16
N GLY A 341 15.77 4.13 -9.78
CA GLY A 341 14.32 4.23 -9.87
C GLY A 341 13.55 3.80 -8.62
N TYR A 342 12.23 3.75 -8.74
CA TYR A 342 11.30 3.68 -7.61
C TYR A 342 11.31 2.34 -6.83
N ASP A 343 11.57 1.21 -7.50
CA ASP A 343 11.69 -0.07 -6.79
C ASP A 343 12.77 0.01 -5.70
N GLU A 344 13.87 0.68 -5.99
CA GLU A 344 15.00 0.80 -5.06
C GLU A 344 14.77 1.83 -3.96
N TYR A 345 14.00 2.89 -4.25
CA TYR A 345 13.47 3.80 -3.23
C TYR A 345 12.69 3.01 -2.18
N TYR A 346 11.68 2.26 -2.62
CA TYR A 346 10.81 1.51 -1.71
C TYR A 346 11.56 0.35 -1.05
N ARG A 347 12.49 -0.33 -1.74
CA ARG A 347 13.32 -1.38 -1.13
C ARG A 347 14.03 -0.88 0.13
N ILE A 348 14.65 0.30 0.09
CA ILE A 348 15.34 0.86 1.26
C ILE A 348 14.35 1.18 2.39
N LEU A 349 13.20 1.77 2.07
CA LEU A 349 12.20 2.09 3.09
C LEU A 349 11.67 0.82 3.76
N ARG A 350 11.35 -0.22 2.97
CA ARG A 350 10.74 -1.47 3.45
C ARG A 350 11.70 -2.36 4.22
N LEU A 351 13.00 -2.30 3.95
CA LEU A 351 13.99 -2.98 4.79
C LEU A 351 14.07 -2.39 6.21
N SER A 352 13.65 -1.15 6.41
CA SER A 352 13.58 -0.49 7.72
C SER A 352 12.17 -0.48 8.35
N ASP A 353 11.21 -1.16 7.75
CA ASP A 353 9.80 -1.11 8.10
C ASP A 353 9.44 -2.25 9.07
N ASN A 354 8.94 -1.89 10.25
CA ASN A 354 8.68 -2.84 11.32
C ASN A 354 7.56 -3.84 10.99
N GLN A 355 6.53 -3.42 10.24
CA GLN A 355 5.45 -4.30 9.79
C GLN A 355 5.89 -5.23 8.66
N VAL A 356 6.78 -4.79 7.77
CA VAL A 356 7.41 -5.68 6.77
C VAL A 356 8.27 -6.73 7.48
N SER A 357 9.12 -6.30 8.42
CA SER A 357 9.93 -7.21 9.23
C SER A 357 9.06 -8.22 9.98
N ALA A 358 7.96 -7.79 10.59
CA ALA A 358 7.00 -8.70 11.21
C ALA A 358 6.37 -9.67 10.20
N GLY A 359 5.95 -9.18 9.03
CA GLY A 359 5.38 -10.00 7.96
C GLY A 359 6.31 -11.13 7.51
N THR A 360 7.62 -10.86 7.39
CA THR A 360 8.59 -11.90 7.01
C THR A 360 8.65 -13.06 7.99
N LYS A 361 8.40 -12.83 9.29
CA LYS A 361 8.42 -13.87 10.32
C LYS A 361 7.26 -14.86 10.18
N TYR A 362 6.14 -14.43 9.60
CA TYR A 362 4.95 -15.26 9.42
C TYR A 362 4.90 -16.00 8.08
N LEU A 363 5.89 -15.83 7.19
CA LEU A 363 5.93 -16.55 5.92
C LEU A 363 6.06 -18.09 6.09
N SER A 364 6.71 -18.54 7.15
CA SER A 364 6.81 -19.97 7.47
C SER A 364 5.46 -20.56 7.90
N GLU A 365 4.68 -19.80 8.67
CA GLU A 365 3.35 -20.21 9.09
C GLU A 365 2.36 -20.14 7.92
N ALA A 366 2.45 -19.12 7.07
CA ALA A 366 1.65 -19.04 5.84
C ALA A 366 1.87 -20.25 4.94
N ARG A 367 3.08 -20.84 4.94
CA ARG A 367 3.36 -22.12 4.26
C ARG A 367 2.65 -23.30 4.92
N GLN A 368 2.57 -23.34 6.25
CA GLN A 368 1.90 -24.42 6.98
C GLN A 368 0.40 -24.40 6.73
N ILE A 369 -0.23 -23.21 6.77
CA ILE A 369 -1.66 -23.06 6.50
C ILE A 369 -2.01 -23.62 5.11
N LEU A 370 -1.23 -23.25 4.09
CA LEU A 370 -1.38 -23.78 2.72
C LEU A 370 -1.35 -25.31 2.61
N GLN A 371 -0.58 -25.97 3.48
CA GLN A 371 -0.45 -27.43 3.48
C GLN A 371 -1.61 -28.12 4.20
N THR A 372 -2.20 -27.47 5.21
CA THR A 372 -3.30 -28.01 6.02
C THR A 372 -4.68 -27.76 5.44
N SER A 373 -4.84 -26.75 4.57
CA SER A 373 -6.11 -26.41 3.92
C SER A 373 -6.39 -27.21 2.65
N ARG A 374 -5.56 -28.19 2.34
CA ARG A 374 -5.74 -29.19 1.28
C ARG A 374 -6.21 -30.51 1.90
#